data_AF-A0A1E5GE72-F1
#
_entry.id   AF-A0A1E5GE72-F1
#
_cell.length_a   1.000
_cell.length_b   1.000
_cell.length_c   1.000
_cell.angle_alpha   90.00
_cell.angle_beta   90.00
_cell.angle_gamma   90.00
#
_symmetry.space_group_name_H-M   'P 1'
#
loop_
_entity.id
_entity.type
_entity.pdbx_description
1 polymer ?
#
loop_
_entity_poly.entity_id
_entity_poly.type
_entity_poly.pdbx_seq_one_letter_code
_entity_poly.pdbx_strand_id
1 'polypeptide(L)'
;MHKIEFSEAEKDIYLDDIETIVSMSSNSSSYTNKIILSSLFSALISLPSINYYWGISLVSLSILFFLLVKYLTLNNFQKVVNYNIYLYMILQTGMIFFLTVFLYIKKDSYHIAPVIYIIISYMISLFIVYFKTSNLLRAKYKLEHGKWSKKSEFFATKTSKLLQIFVILIVLGAIIYRINRWWLLNVDITFESVSIAEYILWGGGLILLLVGLTLLPTLLIKPESIVKYKLIEKYAEEFRERYDYSKKEWYGDN
;
A
#
# COMPACT_ATOMS: atom_id res chain seq x y z
N MET A 1 0.44 -6.04 -19.41
CA MET A 1 0.59 -4.80 -20.22
C MET A 1 0.67 -5.13 -21.71
N HIS A 2 -0.15 -6.08 -22.20
CA HIS A 2 -0.27 -6.34 -23.63
C HIS A 2 -1.37 -5.46 -24.22
N LYS A 3 -1.09 -4.86 -25.39
CA LYS A 3 -1.91 -3.96 -26.21
C LYS A 3 -1.95 -2.45 -25.84
N ILE A 4 -0.85 -1.87 -25.38
CA ILE A 4 -0.67 -0.41 -25.54
C ILE A 4 0.62 -0.26 -26.33
N GLU A 5 0.57 0.48 -27.44
CA GLU A 5 1.72 0.81 -28.28
C GLU A 5 2.38 2.11 -27.82
N PHE A 6 3.65 2.33 -28.20
CA PHE A 6 4.35 3.57 -27.86
C PHE A 6 3.60 4.81 -28.39
N SER A 7 3.08 4.74 -29.61
CA SER A 7 2.31 5.79 -30.27
C SER A 7 1.04 6.20 -29.50
N GLU A 8 0.49 5.31 -28.68
CA GLU A 8 -0.66 5.60 -27.80
C GLU A 8 -0.21 6.20 -26.48
N ALA A 9 0.87 5.69 -25.89
CA ALA A 9 1.42 6.20 -24.63
C ALA A 9 1.96 7.63 -24.80
N GLU A 10 2.59 7.90 -25.95
CA GLU A 10 3.16 9.19 -26.33
C GLU A 10 2.13 10.33 -26.35
N LYS A 11 0.88 10.06 -26.77
CA LYS A 11 -0.19 11.08 -26.81
C LYS A 11 -0.54 11.65 -25.44
N ASP A 12 -0.21 10.88 -24.40
CA ASP A 12 -0.60 11.10 -23.01
C ASP A 12 0.55 11.49 -22.09
N ILE A 13 1.79 11.47 -22.59
CA ILE A 13 3.01 11.75 -21.85
C ILE A 13 3.67 12.94 -22.52
N TYR A 14 3.70 14.07 -21.82
CA TYR A 14 4.24 15.33 -22.35
C TYR A 14 5.71 15.50 -22.00
N LEU A 15 6.39 16.42 -22.70
CA LEU A 15 7.78 16.77 -22.40
C LEU A 15 7.96 17.18 -20.94
N ASP A 16 7.07 18.03 -20.41
CA ASP A 16 7.06 18.45 -19.00
C ASP A 16 7.06 17.28 -18.01
N ASP A 17 6.41 16.17 -18.38
CA ASP A 17 6.36 14.97 -17.56
C ASP A 17 7.71 14.25 -17.51
N ILE A 18 8.40 14.21 -18.65
CA ILE A 18 9.74 13.64 -18.79
C ILE A 18 10.76 14.53 -18.09
N GLU A 19 10.73 15.84 -18.31
CA GLU A 19 11.58 16.81 -17.62
C GLU A 19 11.42 16.74 -16.09
N THR A 20 10.18 16.57 -15.63
CA THR A 20 9.90 16.35 -14.21
C THR A 20 10.57 15.07 -13.70
N ILE A 21 10.53 13.97 -14.45
CA ILE A 21 11.17 12.71 -14.04
C ILE A 21 12.70 12.81 -14.05
N VAL A 22 13.28 13.42 -15.08
CA VAL A 22 14.74 13.61 -15.22
C VAL A 22 15.26 14.54 -14.13
N SER A 23 14.57 15.64 -13.85
CA SER A 23 14.92 16.54 -12.74
C SER A 23 14.79 15.83 -11.39
N MET A 24 13.78 14.97 -11.20
CA MET A 24 13.65 14.15 -10.00
C MET A 24 14.72 13.06 -9.88
N SER A 25 15.18 12.49 -11.00
CA SER A 25 16.19 11.42 -11.01
C SER A 25 17.55 11.95 -10.60
N SER A 26 17.91 13.18 -11.00
CA SER A 26 19.12 13.85 -10.53
C SER A 26 19.14 14.05 -9.00
N ASN A 27 17.97 14.18 -8.37
CA ASN A 27 17.78 14.29 -6.93
C ASN A 27 17.23 13.00 -6.27
N SER A 28 17.54 11.83 -6.84
CA SER A 28 17.04 10.52 -6.37
C SER A 28 17.41 10.16 -4.91
N SER A 29 18.42 10.83 -4.34
CA SER A 29 18.84 10.68 -2.94
C SER A 29 17.72 11.01 -1.94
N SER A 30 16.87 12.01 -2.25
CA SER A 30 15.72 12.38 -1.42
C SER A 30 14.70 11.24 -1.30
N TYR A 31 14.41 10.57 -2.42
CA TYR A 31 13.51 9.41 -2.46
C TYR A 31 14.11 8.21 -1.71
N THR A 32 15.42 8.01 -1.86
CA THR A 32 16.18 6.98 -1.13
C THR A 32 16.06 7.17 0.38
N ASN A 33 16.27 8.38 0.87
CA ASN A 33 16.13 8.69 2.31
C ASN A 33 14.71 8.44 2.82
N LYS A 34 13.69 8.79 2.04
CA LYS A 34 12.28 8.52 2.39
C LYS A 34 11.98 7.02 2.47
N ILE A 35 12.54 6.21 1.57
CA ILE A 35 12.36 4.75 1.58
C ILE A 35 13.10 4.13 2.77
N ILE A 36 14.32 4.56 3.07
CA ILE A 36 15.06 4.11 4.26
C ILE A 36 14.26 4.43 5.53
N LEU A 37 13.81 5.67 5.67
CA LEU A 37 13.02 6.11 6.83
C LEU A 37 11.71 5.32 6.96
N SER A 38 11.01 5.10 5.84
CA SER A 38 9.75 4.33 5.83
C SER A 38 9.98 2.86 6.15
N SER A 39 11.11 2.29 5.73
CA SER A 39 11.50 0.90 6.05
C SER A 39 11.80 0.75 7.53
N LEU A 40 12.56 1.69 8.11
CA LEU A 40 12.84 1.73 9.55
C LEU A 40 11.56 1.89 10.36
N PHE A 41 10.69 2.82 9.96
CA PHE A 41 9.39 3.04 10.60
C PHE A 41 8.51 1.78 10.55
N SER A 42 8.42 1.14 9.38
CA SER A 42 7.65 -0.10 9.21
C SER A 42 8.22 -1.26 10.02
N ALA A 43 9.54 -1.37 10.12
CA ALA A 43 10.20 -2.34 10.97
C ALA A 43 9.83 -2.10 12.44
N LEU A 44 9.97 -0.87 12.93
CA LEU A 44 9.62 -0.47 14.31
C LEU A 44 8.16 -0.77 14.65
N ILE A 45 7.23 -0.43 13.76
CA ILE A 45 5.79 -0.72 13.95
C ILE A 45 5.53 -2.23 13.98
N SER A 46 6.30 -3.04 13.25
CA SER A 46 6.13 -4.49 13.26
C SER A 46 6.73 -5.17 14.50
N LEU A 47 7.64 -4.53 15.25
CA LEU A 47 8.32 -5.13 16.41
C LEU A 47 7.42 -5.65 17.53
N PRO A 48 6.29 -5.01 17.90
CA PRO A 48 5.40 -5.52 18.94
C PRO A 48 4.89 -6.95 18.67
N SER A 49 4.88 -7.38 17.40
CA SER A 49 4.53 -8.77 17.04
C SER A 49 5.52 -9.81 17.58
N ILE A 50 6.77 -9.43 17.91
CA ILE A 50 7.81 -10.36 18.41
C ILE A 50 7.37 -11.01 19.72
N ASN A 51 6.70 -10.25 20.59
CA ASN A 51 6.24 -10.72 21.90
C ASN A 51 5.20 -11.85 21.81
N TYR A 52 4.52 -11.96 20.67
CA TYR A 52 3.43 -12.92 20.47
C TYR A 52 3.78 -13.98 19.42
N TYR A 53 4.51 -13.57 18.36
CA TYR A 53 4.73 -14.33 17.15
C TYR A 53 6.13 -14.07 16.55
N TRP A 54 7.19 -14.46 17.28
CA TRP A 54 8.58 -14.27 16.85
C TRP A 54 8.84 -14.65 15.37
N GLY A 55 8.35 -15.82 14.93
CA GLY A 55 8.57 -16.30 13.56
C GLY A 55 7.95 -15.39 12.49
N ILE A 56 6.75 -14.88 12.76
CA ILE A 56 6.05 -13.93 11.88
C ILE A 56 6.83 -12.61 11.80
N SER A 57 7.36 -12.12 12.93
CA SER A 57 8.18 -10.91 12.95
C SER A 57 9.47 -11.04 12.16
N LEU A 58 10.15 -12.19 12.23
CA LEU A 58 11.35 -12.46 11.42
C LEU A 58 11.04 -12.43 9.92
N VAL A 59 9.89 -13.00 9.52
CA VAL A 59 9.43 -12.95 8.13
C VAL A 59 9.18 -11.51 7.69
N SER A 60 8.53 -10.69 8.53
CA SER A 60 8.33 -9.25 8.27
C SER A 60 9.65 -8.52 7.99
N LEU A 61 10.63 -8.68 8.89
CA LEU A 61 11.93 -8.02 8.77
C LEU A 61 12.67 -8.49 7.51
N SER A 62 12.57 -9.78 7.17
CA SER A 62 13.16 -10.32 5.95
C SER A 62 12.55 -9.71 4.69
N ILE A 63 11.22 -9.58 4.64
CA ILE A 63 10.52 -8.94 3.51
C ILE A 63 10.91 -7.46 3.40
N LEU A 64 10.91 -6.73 4.51
CA LEU A 64 11.29 -5.31 4.54
C LEU A 64 12.74 -5.11 4.10
N PHE A 65 13.66 -5.95 4.58
CA PHE A 65 15.06 -5.92 4.18
C PHE A 65 15.22 -6.20 2.68
N PHE A 66 14.55 -7.22 2.15
CA PHE A 66 14.56 -7.53 0.72
C PHE A 66 14.04 -6.36 -0.12
N LEU A 67 12.92 -5.75 0.28
CA LEU A 67 12.36 -4.58 -0.42
C LEU A 67 13.33 -3.39 -0.40
N LEU A 68 13.98 -3.14 0.74
CA LEU A 68 14.95 -2.06 0.88
C LEU A 68 16.18 -2.28 -0.02
N VAL A 69 16.81 -3.46 0.07
CA VAL A 69 17.98 -3.81 -0.76
C VAL A 69 17.63 -3.68 -2.24
N LYS A 70 16.49 -4.26 -2.66
CA LYS A 70 16.05 -4.19 -4.05
C LYS A 70 15.86 -2.76 -4.52
N TYR A 71 15.28 -1.88 -3.69
CA TYR A 71 15.13 -0.46 -4.04
C TYR A 71 16.48 0.27 -4.16
N LEU A 72 17.42 -0.01 -3.25
CA LEU A 72 18.74 0.61 -3.26
C LEU A 72 19.56 0.24 -4.51
N THR A 73 19.36 -0.97 -5.06
CA THR A 73 20.01 -1.44 -6.29
C THR A 73 19.42 -0.86 -7.58
N LEU A 74 18.31 -0.12 -7.53
CA LEU A 74 17.73 0.51 -8.71
C LEU A 74 18.58 1.70 -9.18
N ASN A 75 18.62 1.93 -10.50
CA ASN A 75 19.20 3.16 -11.05
C ASN A 75 18.33 4.39 -10.69
N ASN A 76 18.86 5.60 -10.91
CA ASN A 76 18.21 6.83 -10.45
C ASN A 76 16.82 7.05 -11.08
N PHE A 77 16.68 6.72 -12.36
CA PHE A 77 15.38 6.73 -13.05
C PHE A 77 14.38 5.76 -12.42
N GLN A 78 14.77 4.50 -12.25
CA GLN A 78 13.92 3.46 -11.68
C GLN A 78 13.52 3.77 -10.23
N LYS A 79 14.39 4.42 -9.45
CA LYS A 79 14.06 4.88 -8.08
C LYS A 79 12.89 5.83 -8.07
N VAL A 80 12.82 6.79 -9.01
CA VAL A 80 11.73 7.77 -9.11
C VAL A 80 10.44 7.09 -9.57
N VAL A 81 10.51 6.35 -10.68
CA VAL A 81 9.35 5.68 -11.30
C VAL A 81 8.70 4.67 -10.34
N ASN A 82 9.52 3.90 -9.61
CA ASN A 82 9.03 2.85 -8.72
C ASN A 82 8.80 3.31 -7.27
N TYR A 83 9.14 4.56 -6.92
CA TYR A 83 9.07 5.07 -5.54
C TYR A 83 7.73 4.77 -4.85
N ASN A 84 6.61 5.14 -5.48
CA ASN A 84 5.28 4.98 -4.88
C ASN A 84 4.90 3.51 -4.65
N ILE A 85 5.37 2.60 -5.52
CA ILE A 85 5.10 1.16 -5.40
C ILE A 85 5.89 0.59 -4.21
N TYR A 86 7.18 0.92 -4.08
CA TYR A 86 7.99 0.47 -2.95
C TYR A 86 7.51 1.06 -1.63
N LEU A 87 7.21 2.35 -1.59
CA LEU A 87 6.66 3.01 -0.40
C LEU A 87 5.38 2.30 0.08
N TYR A 88 4.46 2.01 -0.85
CA TYR A 88 3.27 1.25 -0.55
C TYR A 88 3.58 -0.15 -0.02
N MET A 89 4.44 -0.93 -0.69
CA MET A 89 4.76 -2.31 -0.27
C MET A 89 5.41 -2.35 1.12
N ILE A 90 6.28 -1.39 1.43
CA ILE A 90 6.95 -1.25 2.73
C ILE A 90 5.92 -0.96 3.82
N LEU A 91 5.09 0.08 3.65
CA LEU A 91 4.07 0.47 4.63
C LEU A 91 2.99 -0.60 4.78
N GLN A 92 2.59 -1.25 3.68
CA GLN A 92 1.65 -2.36 3.70
C GLN A 92 2.18 -3.55 4.51
N THR A 93 3.47 -3.87 4.35
CA THR A 93 4.12 -4.93 5.13
C THR A 93 4.15 -4.56 6.61
N GLY A 94 4.62 -3.36 6.96
CA GLY A 94 4.60 -2.90 8.36
C GLY A 94 3.20 -2.98 8.99
N MET A 95 2.17 -2.54 8.24
CA MET A 95 0.80 -2.53 8.72
C MET A 95 0.20 -3.93 8.92
N ILE A 96 0.35 -4.82 7.94
CA ILE A 96 -0.16 -6.20 8.03
C ILE A 96 0.46 -6.90 9.23
N PHE A 97 1.78 -6.84 9.36
CA PHE A 97 2.49 -7.55 10.43
C PHE A 97 2.22 -6.95 11.81
N PHE A 98 2.08 -5.64 11.95
CA PHE A 98 1.63 -5.01 13.20
C PHE A 98 0.26 -5.50 13.65
N LEU A 99 -0.69 -5.57 12.72
CA LEU A 99 -2.07 -5.95 13.04
C LEU A 99 -2.22 -7.41 13.48
N THR A 100 -1.22 -8.27 13.22
CA THR A 100 -1.22 -9.65 13.73
C THR A 100 -1.26 -9.72 15.26
N VAL A 101 -0.76 -8.70 15.97
CA VAL A 101 -0.80 -8.63 17.44
C VAL A 101 -2.23 -8.76 17.99
N PHE A 102 -3.21 -8.17 17.29
CA PHE A 102 -4.62 -8.23 17.70
C PHE A 102 -5.28 -9.59 17.44
N LEU A 103 -4.58 -10.48 16.74
CA LEU A 103 -5.02 -11.86 16.49
C LEU A 103 -4.38 -12.84 17.46
N TYR A 104 -3.78 -12.38 18.57
CA TYR A 104 -3.21 -13.25 19.58
C TYR A 104 -4.25 -14.12 20.26
N ILE A 105 -4.12 -15.44 20.13
CA ILE A 105 -4.96 -16.44 20.79
C ILE A 105 -4.06 -17.36 21.61
N LYS A 106 -4.18 -17.29 22.95
CA LYS A 106 -3.33 -18.03 23.91
C LYS A 106 -3.29 -19.56 23.69
N LYS A 107 -4.33 -20.13 23.08
CA LYS A 107 -4.46 -21.59 22.83
C LYS A 107 -4.07 -22.00 21.39
N ASP A 108 -3.73 -21.04 20.52
CA ASP A 108 -3.34 -21.34 19.14
C ASP A 108 -1.83 -21.64 19.05
N SER A 109 -1.47 -22.91 19.23
CA SER A 109 -0.08 -23.38 19.12
C SER A 109 0.51 -23.29 17.71
N TYR A 110 -0.33 -23.20 16.68
CA TYR A 110 0.10 -23.25 15.28
C TYR A 110 0.04 -21.89 14.58
N HIS A 111 -0.50 -20.87 15.24
CA HIS A 111 -0.58 -19.50 14.73
C HIS A 111 -1.30 -19.42 13.38
N ILE A 112 -2.36 -20.22 13.23
CA ILE A 112 -3.09 -20.36 11.95
C ILE A 112 -3.82 -19.05 11.60
N ALA A 113 -4.46 -18.44 12.60
CA ALA A 113 -5.23 -17.21 12.41
C ALA A 113 -4.38 -16.04 11.84
N PRO A 114 -3.22 -15.67 12.43
CA PRO A 114 -2.39 -14.61 11.86
C PRO A 114 -1.80 -14.97 10.49
N VAL A 115 -1.49 -16.25 10.22
CA VAL A 115 -1.01 -16.68 8.89
C VAL A 115 -2.09 -16.50 7.82
N ILE A 116 -3.31 -16.98 8.08
CA ILE A 116 -4.45 -16.79 7.17
C ILE A 116 -4.69 -15.30 6.93
N TYR A 117 -4.64 -14.50 7.99
CA TYR A 117 -4.82 -13.06 7.91
C TYR A 117 -3.76 -12.39 7.03
N ILE A 118 -2.47 -12.74 7.17
CA ILE A 118 -1.40 -12.19 6.33
C ILE A 118 -1.68 -12.48 4.86
N ILE A 119 -2.01 -13.74 4.52
CA ILE A 119 -2.28 -14.16 3.14
C ILE A 119 -3.46 -13.39 2.55
N ILE A 120 -4.60 -13.38 3.26
CA ILE A 120 -5.82 -12.69 2.80
C ILE A 120 -5.56 -11.19 2.66
N SER A 121 -4.83 -10.58 3.59
CA SER A 121 -4.52 -9.15 3.59
C SER A 121 -3.69 -8.74 2.37
N TYR A 122 -2.65 -9.51 2.03
CA TYR A 122 -1.88 -9.27 0.82
C TYR A 122 -2.73 -9.50 -0.44
N MET A 123 -3.52 -10.56 -0.49
CA MET A 123 -4.40 -10.84 -1.63
C MET A 123 -5.37 -9.69 -1.89
N ILE A 124 -6.10 -9.23 -0.87
CA ILE A 124 -7.08 -8.15 -1.00
C ILE A 124 -6.39 -6.83 -1.37
N SER A 125 -5.26 -6.51 -0.72
CA SER A 125 -4.55 -5.25 -0.97
C SER A 125 -4.00 -5.17 -2.40
N LEU A 126 -3.33 -6.23 -2.86
CA LEU A 126 -2.83 -6.33 -4.24
C LEU A 126 -3.97 -6.37 -5.26
N PHE A 127 -5.07 -7.06 -4.93
CA PHE A 127 -6.26 -7.09 -5.77
C PHE A 127 -6.82 -5.67 -5.97
N ILE A 128 -6.98 -4.87 -4.90
CA ILE A 128 -7.46 -3.49 -5.00
C ILE A 128 -6.53 -2.63 -5.87
N VAL A 129 -5.21 -2.73 -5.66
CA VAL A 129 -4.23 -1.97 -6.46
C VAL A 129 -4.27 -2.38 -7.93
N TYR A 130 -4.33 -3.68 -8.21
CA TYR A 130 -4.45 -4.21 -9.57
C TYR A 130 -5.72 -3.70 -10.25
N PHE A 131 -6.87 -3.77 -9.57
CA PHE A 131 -8.13 -3.32 -10.15
C PHE A 131 -8.17 -1.82 -10.41
N LYS A 132 -7.72 -1.00 -9.46
CA LYS A 132 -7.60 0.45 -9.64
C LYS A 132 -6.76 0.79 -10.88
N THR A 133 -5.58 0.17 -11.00
CA THR A 133 -4.65 0.42 -12.10
C THR A 133 -5.19 -0.10 -13.44
N SER A 134 -5.74 -1.32 -13.46
CA SER A 134 -6.27 -1.91 -14.69
C SER A 134 -7.51 -1.19 -15.19
N ASN A 135 -8.40 -0.74 -14.31
CA ASN A 135 -9.60 -0.01 -14.73
C ASN A 135 -9.23 1.34 -15.33
N LEU A 136 -8.29 2.07 -14.72
CA LEU A 136 -7.81 3.34 -15.27
C LEU A 136 -7.17 3.14 -16.65
N LEU A 137 -6.32 2.13 -16.78
CA LEU A 137 -5.66 1.79 -18.04
C LEU A 137 -6.68 1.42 -19.14
N ARG A 138 -7.74 0.68 -18.80
CA ARG A 138 -8.82 0.36 -19.75
C ARG A 138 -9.65 1.58 -20.15
N ALA A 139 -9.99 2.43 -19.17
CA ALA A 139 -10.77 3.64 -19.41
C ALA A 139 -10.00 4.62 -20.30
N LYS A 140 -8.69 4.80 -20.05
CA LYS A 140 -7.85 5.74 -20.80
C LYS A 140 -7.58 5.28 -22.23
N TYR A 141 -7.25 4.01 -22.42
CA TYR A 141 -6.85 3.45 -23.73
C TYR A 141 -7.98 2.72 -24.47
N LYS A 142 -9.26 2.93 -24.07
CA LYS A 142 -10.46 2.33 -24.70
C LYS A 142 -10.36 0.82 -24.94
N LEU A 143 -9.66 0.09 -24.07
CA LEU A 143 -9.54 -1.36 -24.17
C LEU A 143 -10.91 -1.99 -23.85
N GLU A 144 -11.32 -2.99 -24.63
CA GLU A 144 -12.65 -3.62 -24.52
C GLU A 144 -13.08 -3.88 -23.07
N HIS A 145 -14.29 -3.42 -22.75
CA HIS A 145 -14.96 -3.68 -21.47
C HIS A 145 -15.43 -5.13 -21.43
N GLY A 146 -14.60 -6.03 -20.89
CA GLY A 146 -15.13 -7.30 -20.39
C GLY A 146 -16.22 -7.03 -19.33
N LYS A 147 -17.24 -7.90 -19.24
CA LYS A 147 -18.37 -7.80 -18.27
C LYS A 147 -17.92 -7.51 -16.82
N TRP A 148 -16.68 -7.86 -16.48
CA TRP A 148 -16.04 -7.61 -15.19
C TRP A 148 -15.65 -6.15 -14.89
N SER A 149 -15.47 -5.27 -15.90
CA SER A 149 -14.87 -3.94 -15.66
C SER A 149 -15.82 -2.91 -15.03
N LYS A 150 -17.13 -2.99 -15.30
CA LYS A 150 -18.10 -2.03 -14.71
C LYS A 150 -18.31 -2.26 -13.21
N LYS A 151 -18.34 -3.53 -12.76
CA LYS A 151 -18.46 -3.88 -11.33
C LYS A 151 -17.20 -3.51 -10.55
N SER A 152 -16.03 -3.67 -11.15
CA SER A 152 -14.76 -3.36 -10.50
C SER A 152 -14.52 -1.86 -10.33
N GLU A 153 -14.96 -1.03 -11.29
CA GLU A 153 -14.85 0.43 -11.20
C GLU A 153 -15.65 0.99 -10.03
N PHE A 154 -16.88 0.49 -9.87
CA PHE A 154 -17.72 0.80 -8.71
C PHE A 154 -17.06 0.39 -7.38
N PHE A 155 -16.39 -0.76 -7.34
CA PHE A 155 -15.71 -1.27 -6.14
C PHE A 155 -14.47 -0.42 -5.78
N ALA A 156 -13.64 -0.05 -6.76
CA ALA A 156 -12.43 0.76 -6.55
C ALA A 156 -12.72 2.19 -6.05
N THR A 157 -13.75 2.84 -6.60
CA THR A 157 -14.15 4.20 -6.21
C THR A 157 -14.85 4.21 -4.85
N LYS A 158 -15.68 3.20 -4.56
CA LYS A 158 -16.34 3.08 -3.24
C LYS A 158 -15.37 2.72 -2.12
N THR A 159 -14.42 1.81 -2.35
CA THR A 159 -13.44 1.41 -1.33
C THR A 159 -12.57 2.58 -0.89
N SER A 160 -12.12 3.43 -1.82
CA SER A 160 -11.34 4.63 -1.47
C SER A 160 -12.14 5.63 -0.62
N LYS A 161 -13.42 5.87 -0.96
CA LYS A 161 -14.31 6.75 -0.17
C LYS A 161 -14.61 6.16 1.21
N LEU A 162 -14.90 4.86 1.28
CA LEU A 162 -15.12 4.16 2.55
C LEU A 162 -13.89 4.21 3.45
N LEU A 163 -12.69 4.04 2.89
CA LEU A 163 -11.44 4.16 3.64
C LEU A 163 -11.21 5.57 4.19
N GLN A 164 -11.51 6.61 3.40
CA GLN A 164 -11.43 7.99 3.89
C GLN A 164 -12.40 8.26 5.04
N ILE A 165 -13.65 7.80 4.92
CA ILE A 165 -14.65 7.88 6.01
C ILE A 165 -14.17 7.09 7.23
N PHE A 166 -13.61 5.90 7.04
CA PHE A 166 -13.06 5.08 8.11
C PHE A 166 -11.91 5.77 8.85
N VAL A 167 -10.99 6.45 8.14
CA VAL A 167 -9.95 7.28 8.77
C VAL A 167 -10.55 8.39 9.62
N ILE A 168 -11.56 9.10 9.09
CA ILE A 168 -12.27 10.16 9.84
C ILE A 168 -12.88 9.60 11.12
N LEU A 169 -13.53 8.43 11.05
CA LEU A 169 -14.12 7.77 12.22
C LEU A 169 -13.08 7.37 13.26
N ILE A 170 -11.92 6.84 12.86
CA ILE A 170 -10.82 6.54 13.80
C ILE A 170 -10.34 7.81 14.49
N VAL A 171 -10.12 8.89 13.73
CA VAL A 171 -9.63 10.16 14.29
C VAL A 171 -10.65 10.75 15.27
N LEU A 172 -11.93 10.78 14.90
CA LEU A 172 -13.00 11.21 15.79
C LEU A 172 -13.08 10.34 17.05
N GLY A 173 -13.01 9.02 16.90
CA GLY A 173 -12.99 8.08 18.03
C GLY A 173 -11.82 8.34 18.98
N ALA A 174 -10.62 8.56 18.44
CA ALA A 174 -9.43 8.87 19.24
C ALA A 174 -9.54 10.21 19.97
N ILE A 175 -10.11 11.24 19.33
CA ILE A 175 -10.36 12.54 19.95
C ILE A 175 -11.41 12.41 21.06
N ILE A 176 -12.53 11.74 20.79
CA ILE A 176 -13.57 11.49 21.79
C ILE A 176 -13.01 10.70 22.96
N TYR A 177 -12.26 9.63 22.72
CA TYR A 177 -11.60 8.85 23.77
C TYR A 177 -10.68 9.72 24.65
N ARG A 178 -9.91 10.62 24.03
CA ARG A 178 -8.98 11.51 24.76
C ARG A 178 -9.70 12.57 25.58
N ILE A 179 -10.83 13.08 25.09
CA ILE A 179 -11.63 14.12 25.77
C ILE A 179 -12.52 13.52 26.87
N ASN A 180 -13.09 12.34 26.63
CA ASN A 180 -14.07 11.68 27.50
C ASN A 180 -13.43 10.58 28.36
N ARG A 181 -12.34 10.88 29.09
CA ARG A 181 -11.72 9.88 29.99
C ARG A 181 -12.63 9.44 31.15
N TRP A 182 -13.67 10.22 31.48
CA TRP A 182 -14.51 10.03 32.68
C TRP A 182 -15.52 8.88 32.59
N TRP A 183 -16.06 8.56 31.41
CA TRP A 183 -17.04 7.47 31.24
C TRP A 183 -16.48 6.04 31.41
N LEU A 184 -15.15 5.87 31.38
CA LEU A 184 -14.46 4.57 31.51
C LEU A 184 -14.09 4.27 32.98
N LEU A 185 -14.16 5.27 33.86
CA LEU A 185 -13.86 5.10 35.28
C LEU A 185 -14.99 4.41 36.06
N ASN A 186 -16.19 4.29 35.46
CA ASN A 186 -17.38 3.73 36.09
C ASN A 186 -17.92 2.46 35.40
N VAL A 187 -17.13 1.82 34.53
CA VAL A 187 -17.54 0.57 33.87
C VAL A 187 -16.87 -0.60 34.58
N ASP A 188 -17.60 -1.22 35.51
CA ASP A 188 -17.24 -2.53 36.04
C ASP A 188 -17.56 -3.59 34.97
N ILE A 189 -16.56 -3.91 34.15
CA ILE A 189 -16.67 -4.97 33.14
C ILE A 189 -16.56 -6.32 33.86
N THR A 190 -17.69 -6.86 34.31
CA THR A 190 -17.80 -8.21 34.85
C THR A 190 -17.92 -9.20 33.69
N PHE A 191 -16.86 -10.00 33.46
CA PHE A 191 -16.74 -10.91 32.31
C PHE A 191 -17.47 -12.26 32.46
N GLU A 192 -18.45 -12.38 33.36
CA GLU A 192 -19.01 -13.69 33.72
C GLU A 192 -20.13 -14.20 32.79
N SER A 193 -20.69 -13.37 31.90
CA SER A 193 -21.70 -13.83 30.94
C SER A 193 -21.78 -12.95 29.68
N VAL A 194 -20.68 -12.88 28.93
CA VAL A 194 -20.64 -12.15 27.64
C VAL A 194 -21.70 -12.72 26.68
N SER A 195 -22.69 -11.91 26.33
CA SER A 195 -23.77 -12.31 25.43
C SER A 195 -23.26 -12.56 24.00
N ILE A 196 -23.98 -13.38 23.22
CA ILE A 196 -23.69 -13.58 21.79
C ILE A 196 -23.66 -12.24 21.03
N ALA A 197 -24.50 -11.27 21.44
CA ALA A 197 -24.53 -9.94 20.87
C ALA A 197 -23.23 -9.17 21.12
N GLU A 198 -22.64 -9.25 22.32
CA GLU A 198 -21.34 -8.66 22.62
C GLU A 198 -20.22 -9.30 21.81
N TYR A 199 -20.22 -10.62 21.64
CA TYR A 199 -19.25 -11.30 20.77
C TYR A 199 -19.33 -10.83 19.32
N ILE A 200 -20.54 -10.65 18.79
CA ILE A 200 -20.75 -10.12 17.43
C ILE A 200 -20.25 -8.68 17.34
N LEU A 201 -20.50 -7.87 18.36
CA LEU A 201 -20.11 -6.46 18.38
C LEU A 201 -18.58 -6.28 18.47
N TRP A 202 -17.93 -7.00 19.39
CA TRP A 202 -16.46 -6.98 19.53
C TRP A 202 -15.75 -7.65 18.36
N GLY A 203 -16.23 -8.82 17.93
CA GLY A 203 -15.66 -9.55 16.79
C GLY A 203 -15.83 -8.79 15.47
N GLY A 204 -17.03 -8.25 15.22
CA GLY A 204 -17.31 -7.40 14.07
C GLY A 204 -16.48 -6.11 14.07
N GLY A 205 -16.36 -5.46 15.23
CA GLY A 205 -15.51 -4.29 15.41
C GLY A 205 -14.03 -4.58 15.12
N LEU A 206 -13.51 -5.71 15.62
CA LEU A 206 -12.14 -6.14 15.36
C LEU A 206 -11.91 -6.42 13.87
N ILE A 207 -12.83 -7.13 13.20
CA ILE A 207 -12.75 -7.39 11.75
C ILE A 207 -12.75 -6.07 10.97
N LEU A 208 -13.65 -5.15 11.32
CA LEU A 208 -13.73 -3.83 10.68
C LEU A 208 -12.40 -3.07 10.83
N LEU A 209 -11.82 -3.09 12.04
CA LEU A 209 -10.54 -2.45 12.31
C LEU A 209 -9.42 -3.10 11.49
N LEU A 210 -9.30 -4.43 11.53
CA LEU A 210 -8.27 -5.17 10.80
C LEU A 210 -8.33 -4.89 9.30
N VAL A 211 -9.52 -4.99 8.70
CA VAL A 211 -9.72 -4.75 7.27
C VAL A 211 -9.47 -3.29 6.92
N GLY A 212 -10.08 -2.36 7.66
CA GLY A 212 -9.96 -0.93 7.38
C GLY A 212 -8.53 -0.42 7.50
N LEU A 213 -7.83 -0.83 8.56
CA LEU A 213 -6.44 -0.47 8.82
C LEU A 213 -5.47 -1.09 7.82
N THR A 214 -5.66 -2.37 7.46
CA THR A 214 -4.86 -3.05 6.43
C THR A 214 -4.91 -2.35 5.08
N LEU A 215 -6.03 -1.73 4.75
CA LEU A 215 -6.24 -1.11 3.45
C LEU A 215 -5.79 0.35 3.41
N LEU A 216 -5.40 0.97 4.53
CA LEU A 216 -4.95 2.37 4.56
C LEU A 216 -3.78 2.66 3.61
N PRO A 217 -2.73 1.83 3.50
CA PRO A 217 -1.62 2.11 2.59
C PRO A 217 -2.06 2.15 1.12
N THR A 218 -3.18 1.51 0.75
CA THR A 218 -3.74 1.59 -0.61
C THR A 218 -4.23 2.99 -1.00
N LEU A 219 -4.39 3.91 -0.04
CA LEU A 219 -4.70 5.32 -0.30
C LEU A 219 -3.50 6.09 -0.85
N LEU A 220 -2.27 5.64 -0.58
CA LEU A 220 -1.04 6.24 -1.13
C LEU A 220 -0.90 5.96 -2.63
N ILE A 221 -1.59 4.93 -3.12
CA ILE A 221 -1.56 4.55 -4.52
C ILE A 221 -2.44 5.50 -5.34
N LYS A 222 -1.78 6.29 -6.19
CA LYS A 222 -2.40 7.07 -7.27
C LYS A 222 -2.33 6.27 -8.57
N PRO A 223 -3.44 5.69 -9.06
CA PRO A 223 -3.42 4.80 -10.22
C PRO A 223 -2.92 5.50 -11.49
N GLU A 224 -3.24 6.79 -11.65
CA GLU A 224 -2.78 7.63 -12.77
C GLU A 224 -1.25 7.70 -12.82
N SER A 225 -0.61 8.00 -11.69
CA SER A 225 0.85 8.05 -11.57
C SER A 225 1.47 6.67 -11.85
N ILE A 226 0.87 5.58 -11.35
CA ILE A 226 1.37 4.22 -11.63
C ILE A 226 1.30 3.90 -13.12
N VAL A 227 0.16 4.14 -13.76
CA VAL A 227 -0.02 3.83 -15.19
C VAL A 227 0.98 4.63 -16.02
N LYS A 228 1.09 5.93 -15.75
CA LYS A 228 2.04 6.82 -16.41
C LYS A 228 3.48 6.34 -16.24
N TYR A 229 3.94 6.16 -15.01
CA TYR A 229 5.31 5.75 -14.73
C TYR A 229 5.63 4.37 -15.28
N LYS A 230 4.71 3.40 -15.23
CA LYS A 230 4.92 2.11 -15.87
C LYS A 230 5.01 2.19 -17.40
N LEU A 231 4.28 3.10 -18.04
CA LEU A 231 4.41 3.30 -19.48
C LEU A 231 5.74 3.96 -19.83
N ILE A 232 6.18 4.94 -19.05
CA ILE A 232 7.49 5.59 -19.20
C ILE A 232 8.63 4.60 -18.96
N GLU A 233 8.50 3.72 -17.97
CA GLU A 233 9.48 2.65 -17.72
C GLU A 233 9.51 1.61 -18.83
N LYS A 234 8.34 1.21 -19.33
CA LYS A 234 8.21 0.23 -20.42
C LYS A 234 8.85 0.73 -21.72
N TYR A 235 8.68 2.01 -22.02
CA TYR A 235 9.15 2.68 -23.25
C TYR A 235 10.31 3.65 -22.97
N ALA A 236 11.17 3.30 -22.01
CA ALA A 236 12.19 4.21 -21.51
C ALA A 236 13.17 4.67 -22.60
N GLU A 237 13.59 3.77 -23.50
CA GLU A 237 14.51 4.13 -24.58
C GLU A 237 13.81 4.96 -25.66
N GLU A 238 12.58 4.63 -26.03
CA GLU A 238 11.82 5.37 -27.03
C GLU A 238 11.51 6.80 -26.57
N PHE A 239 11.17 6.99 -25.28
CA PHE A 239 11.00 8.34 -24.72
C PHE A 239 12.33 9.08 -24.61
N ARG A 240 13.42 8.40 -24.22
CA ARG A 240 14.76 9.00 -24.13
C ARG A 240 15.21 9.54 -25.49
N GLU A 241 15.10 8.73 -26.54
CA GLU A 241 15.51 9.10 -27.91
C GLU A 241 14.62 10.19 -28.49
N ARG A 242 13.31 10.12 -28.27
CA ARG A 242 12.36 11.12 -28.79
C ARG A 242 12.64 12.54 -28.27
N TYR A 243 13.05 12.65 -27.01
CA TYR A 243 13.30 13.94 -26.36
C TYR A 243 14.81 14.26 -26.26
N ASP A 244 15.65 13.57 -27.05
CA ASP A 244 17.09 13.80 -27.18
C ASP A 244 17.89 13.78 -25.86
N TYR A 245 17.46 12.98 -24.89
CA TYR A 245 18.22 12.79 -23.64
C TYR A 245 19.37 11.80 -23.82
N SER A 246 20.52 12.14 -23.26
CA SER A 246 21.64 11.20 -23.16
C SER A 246 21.31 10.08 -22.15
N LYS A 247 21.99 8.93 -22.28
CA LYS A 247 21.87 7.84 -21.29
C LYS A 247 22.26 8.28 -19.88
N LYS A 248 23.22 9.20 -19.77
CA LYS A 248 23.69 9.77 -18.50
C LYS A 248 22.62 10.63 -17.83
N GLU A 249 21.94 11.48 -18.59
CA GLU A 249 20.83 12.30 -18.07
C GLU A 249 19.63 11.45 -17.69
N TRP A 250 19.34 10.41 -18.47
CA TRP A 250 18.20 9.54 -18.24
C TRP A 250 18.40 8.64 -17.01
N TYR A 251 19.46 7.82 -17.02
CA TYR A 251 19.70 6.80 -16.00
C TYR A 251 20.54 7.27 -14.82
N GLY A 252 21.22 8.41 -14.96
CA GLY A 252 22.23 8.89 -14.02
C GLY A 252 23.61 8.30 -14.27
N ASP A 253 24.56 8.72 -13.43
CA ASP A 253 25.85 8.06 -13.29
C ASP A 253 25.65 6.78 -12.48
N ASN A 254 25.87 5.62 -13.10
CA ASN A 254 25.92 4.33 -12.40
C ASN A 254 27.23 4.19 -11.63
#